data_AF-A0A7V1HZC9-F1
#
_entry.id   AF-A0A7V1HZC9-F1
#
_cell.length_a   1.000
_cell.length_b   1.000
_cell.length_c   1.000
_cell.angle_alpha   90.00
_cell.angle_beta   90.00
_cell.angle_gamma   90.00
#
_symmetry.space_group_name_H-M   'P 1'
#
loop_
_entity.id
_entity.type
_entity.pdbx_description
1 polymer ?
#
loop_
_entity_poly.entity_id
_entity_poly.type
_entity_poly.pdbx_seq_one_letter_code
_entity_poly.pdbx_strand_id
1 'polypeptide(L)'
;MLRFQIVQSYNINEANRKENPQNKKKPLSTVLFDLDTRPYDWLMLNYQANYNVYTGIWQKSRAEVGFRYENLLHFSLDRTFQYPTTAWDTAYFEIGLPFWRSTLDYSLVYNEKRQEPQDSVLRYRYTPGCWSFSLSWYQRKLSVLQPSGGYKVEDETKFLFMISLTGVGDIFGREKRAVARRKI
;
A
#
# COMPACT_ATOMS: atom_id res chain seq x y z
N MET A 1 14.62 -12.33 -8.93
CA MET A 1 15.29 -11.03 -9.16
C MET A 1 15.59 -10.39 -7.81
N LEU A 2 16.78 -9.81 -7.62
CA LEU A 2 17.17 -9.11 -6.40
C LEU A 2 17.75 -7.75 -6.79
N ARG A 3 17.22 -6.67 -6.21
CA ARG A 3 17.75 -5.31 -6.31
C ARG A 3 17.94 -4.75 -4.92
N PHE A 4 19.16 -4.35 -4.61
CA PHE A 4 19.47 -3.63 -3.39
C PHE A 4 20.11 -2.28 -3.73
N GLN A 5 19.58 -1.22 -3.16
CA GLN A 5 20.02 0.15 -3.37
C GLN A 5 20.21 0.86 -2.03
N ILE A 6 21.31 1.61 -1.94
CA ILE A 6 21.56 2.55 -0.86
C ILE A 6 21.73 3.91 -1.51
N VAL A 7 20.92 4.89 -1.09
CA VAL A 7 20.92 6.22 -1.69
C VAL A 7 21.09 7.27 -0.59
N GLN A 8 22.00 8.22 -0.84
CA GLN A 8 22.16 9.42 -0.03
C GLN A 8 22.49 10.58 -0.97
N SER A 9 22.03 11.78 -0.62
CA SER A 9 22.30 13.00 -1.37
C SER A 9 23.00 14.05 -0.51
N TYR A 10 23.74 14.93 -1.16
CA TYR A 10 24.49 16.01 -0.53
C TYR A 10 24.05 17.37 -1.07
N ASN A 11 23.71 18.29 -0.17
CA ASN A 11 23.28 19.64 -0.47
C ASN A 11 24.43 20.63 -0.28
N ILE A 12 24.98 21.10 -1.42
CA ILE A 12 26.11 22.04 -1.46
C ILE A 12 25.72 23.40 -0.87
N ASN A 13 24.48 23.85 -1.05
CA ASN A 13 24.02 25.14 -0.54
C ASN A 13 23.95 25.13 1.00
N GLU A 14 23.43 24.06 1.59
CA GLU A 14 23.40 23.89 3.06
C GLU A 14 24.82 23.76 3.64
N ALA A 15 25.73 23.09 2.94
CA ALA A 15 27.13 22.99 3.33
C ALA A 15 27.82 24.38 3.37
N ASN A 16 27.47 25.26 2.45
CA ASN A 16 28.04 26.60 2.32
C ASN A 16 27.19 27.70 2.99
N ARG A 17 26.12 27.33 3.72
CA ARG A 17 25.23 28.29 4.37
C ARG A 17 26.02 29.22 5.29
N LYS A 18 25.79 30.52 5.14
CA LYS A 18 26.33 31.59 6.01
C LYS A 18 25.28 32.12 6.98
N GLU A 19 24.01 31.96 6.65
CA GLU A 19 22.87 32.32 7.49
C GLU A 19 22.76 31.41 8.72
N ASN A 20 22.34 31.97 9.86
CA ASN A 20 22.14 31.26 11.13
C ASN A 20 23.34 30.37 11.53
N PRO A 21 24.54 30.93 11.75
CA PRO A 21 25.76 30.18 12.02
C PRO A 21 25.71 29.35 13.31
N GLN A 22 24.80 29.69 14.23
CA GLN A 22 24.57 28.94 15.46
C GLN A 22 23.93 27.55 15.21
N ASN A 23 23.24 27.38 14.08
CA ASN A 23 22.65 26.09 13.72
C ASN A 23 23.70 25.21 13.01
N LYS A 24 23.92 24.00 13.53
CA LYS A 24 24.78 23.00 12.86
C LYS A 24 24.27 22.75 11.44
N LYS A 25 25.17 22.82 10.46
CA LYS A 25 24.89 22.53 9.05
C LYS A 25 24.55 21.07 8.88
N LYS A 26 23.55 20.79 8.04
CA LYS A 26 23.07 19.42 7.77
C LYS A 26 23.01 19.12 6.27
N PRO A 27 24.15 19.07 5.57
CA PRO A 27 24.17 18.93 4.12
C PRO A 27 23.79 17.55 3.59
N LEU A 28 23.85 16.49 4.40
CA LEU A 28 23.50 15.13 4.00
C LEU A 28 21.98 14.91 4.14
N SER A 29 21.37 14.21 3.20
CA SER A 29 20.02 13.69 3.39
C SER A 29 20.01 12.42 4.24
N THR A 30 18.81 11.94 4.57
CA THR A 30 18.64 10.62 5.16
C THR A 30 19.11 9.54 4.20
N VAL A 31 19.74 8.50 4.74
CA VAL A 31 20.13 7.33 3.96
C VAL A 31 18.89 6.49 3.69
N LEU A 32 18.59 6.28 2.41
CA LEU A 32 17.56 5.37 1.95
C LEU A 32 18.19 4.00 1.70
N PHE A 33 17.59 2.97 2.28
CA PHE A 33 17.82 1.57 1.94
C PHE A 33 16.58 1.07 1.21
N ASP A 34 16.77 0.45 0.04
CA ASP A 34 15.71 -0.17 -0.76
C ASP A 34 16.14 -1.58 -1.17
N LEU A 35 15.39 -2.58 -0.73
CA LEU A 35 15.56 -3.98 -1.05
C LEU A 35 14.28 -4.46 -1.73
N ASP A 36 14.37 -4.82 -3.00
CA ASP A 36 13.31 -5.40 -3.81
C ASP A 36 13.73 -6.81 -4.22
N THR A 37 13.06 -7.83 -3.65
CA THR A 37 13.46 -9.22 -3.90
C THR A 37 12.29 -10.12 -4.22
N ARG A 38 12.54 -10.97 -5.22
CA ARG A 38 11.66 -12.05 -5.65
C ARG A 38 12.52 -13.29 -5.84
N PRO A 39 12.79 -14.03 -4.76
CA PRO A 39 13.58 -15.26 -4.85
C PRO A 39 12.87 -16.34 -5.67
N TYR A 40 11.54 -16.34 -5.68
CA TYR A 40 10.69 -17.22 -6.49
C TYR A 40 9.57 -16.42 -7.14
N ASP A 41 8.97 -16.93 -8.23
CA ASP A 41 7.85 -16.26 -8.90
C ASP A 41 6.62 -16.10 -7.99
N TRP A 42 6.50 -16.97 -6.98
CA TRP A 42 5.43 -16.96 -6.01
C TRP A 42 5.76 -16.20 -4.72
N LEU A 43 7.00 -15.73 -4.52
CA LEU A 43 7.44 -15.06 -3.28
C LEU A 43 8.04 -13.69 -3.56
N MET A 44 7.52 -12.68 -2.89
CA MET A 44 8.05 -11.33 -2.84
C MET A 44 8.46 -10.99 -1.41
N LEU A 45 9.64 -10.40 -1.25
CA LEU A 45 10.12 -9.83 0.00
C LEU A 45 10.73 -8.46 -0.31
N ASN A 46 10.12 -7.39 0.19
CA ASN A 46 10.61 -6.04 0.01
C ASN A 46 10.84 -5.35 1.35
N TYR A 47 11.88 -4.53 1.41
CA TYR A 47 12.18 -3.74 2.59
C TYR A 47 12.73 -2.38 2.18
N GLN A 48 12.12 -1.32 2.70
CA GLN A 48 12.56 0.06 2.52
C GLN A 48 12.77 0.70 3.89
N ALA A 49 13.83 1.47 4.06
CA ALA A 49 14.07 2.20 5.30
C ALA A 49 14.80 3.54 5.09
N ASN A 50 14.47 4.53 5.92
CA ASN A 50 15.06 5.86 5.93
C ASN A 50 15.77 6.10 7.26
N TYR A 51 17.08 6.30 7.22
CA TYR A 51 17.90 6.58 8.39
C TYR A 51 18.38 8.03 8.42
N ASN A 52 18.10 8.75 9.50
CA ASN A 52 18.58 10.12 9.68
C ASN A 52 19.95 10.11 10.37
N VAL A 53 20.99 10.45 9.62
CA VAL A 53 22.38 10.47 10.09
C VAL A 53 22.66 11.48 11.21
N TYR A 54 21.84 12.53 11.33
CA TYR A 54 22.02 13.57 12.35
C TYR A 54 21.33 13.27 13.66
N THR A 55 20.23 12.51 13.63
CA THR A 55 19.50 12.13 14.84
C THR A 55 19.77 10.69 15.26
N GLY A 56 20.35 9.86 14.39
CA GLY A 56 20.57 8.44 14.63
C GLY A 56 19.27 7.60 14.63
N ILE A 57 18.19 8.12 14.04
CA ILE A 57 16.85 7.53 14.14
C ILE A 57 16.40 7.03 12.76
N TRP A 58 15.82 5.83 12.74
CA TRP A 58 15.05 5.32 11.62
C TRP A 58 13.71 6.07 11.52
N GLN A 59 13.61 6.95 10.53
CA GLN A 59 12.44 7.82 10.39
C GLN A 59 11.23 7.07 9.84
N LYS A 60 11.46 6.18 8.89
CA LYS A 60 10.42 5.41 8.21
C LYS A 60 10.99 4.07 7.81
N SER A 61 10.20 3.01 7.94
CA SER A 61 10.50 1.72 7.33
C SER A 61 9.22 1.08 6.81
N ARG A 62 9.34 0.30 5.75
CA ARG A 62 8.28 -0.52 5.19
C ARG A 62 8.84 -1.90 4.91
N ALA A 63 8.22 -2.93 5.47
CA ALA A 63 8.50 -4.33 5.14
C ALA A 63 7.28 -4.89 4.42
N GLU A 64 7.49 -5.70 3.39
CA GLU A 64 6.41 -6.34 2.64
C GLU A 64 6.80 -7.77 2.33
N VAL A 65 5.89 -8.70 2.63
CA VAL A 65 5.97 -10.09 2.20
C VAL A 65 4.73 -10.41 1.38
N GLY A 66 4.94 -10.92 0.18
CA GLY A 66 3.87 -11.32 -0.73
C GLY A 66 4.04 -12.77 -1.14
N PHE A 67 2.96 -13.52 -1.10
CA PHE A 67 2.87 -14.87 -1.64
C PHE A 67 1.80 -14.90 -2.73
N ARG A 68 2.13 -15.34 -3.94
CA ARG A 68 1.18 -15.47 -5.04
C ARG A 68 1.35 -16.80 -5.76
N TYR A 69 0.32 -17.64 -5.66
CA TYR A 69 0.24 -18.88 -6.42
C TYR A 69 -0.76 -18.73 -7.57
N GLU A 70 -0.21 -18.46 -8.76
CA GLU A 70 -0.96 -18.29 -10.01
C GLU A 70 -2.14 -17.28 -9.89
N ASN A 71 -3.36 -17.75 -10.17
CA ASN A 71 -4.62 -17.03 -9.99
C ASN A 71 -5.49 -17.67 -8.88
N LEU A 72 -4.91 -18.57 -8.09
CA LEU A 72 -5.62 -19.35 -7.07
C LEU A 72 -5.52 -18.71 -5.70
N LEU A 73 -4.32 -18.24 -5.32
CA LEU A 73 -4.09 -17.67 -4.01
C LEU A 73 -3.13 -16.50 -4.10
N HIS A 74 -3.46 -15.42 -3.42
CA HIS A 74 -2.57 -14.30 -3.21
C HIS A 74 -2.72 -13.83 -1.77
N PHE A 75 -1.61 -13.77 -1.06
CA PHE A 75 -1.51 -13.21 0.27
C PHE A 75 -0.44 -12.13 0.26
N SER A 76 -0.65 -11.02 0.93
CA SER A 76 0.41 -10.06 1.20
C SER A 76 0.24 -9.44 2.56
N LEU A 77 1.35 -9.23 3.24
CA LEU A 77 1.43 -8.49 4.49
C LEU A 77 2.44 -7.37 4.30
N ASP A 78 2.01 -6.13 4.46
CA ASP A 78 2.89 -4.98 4.57
C ASP A 78 2.83 -4.37 5.96
N ARG A 79 3.98 -3.96 6.47
CA ARG A 79 4.13 -3.23 7.73
C ARG A 79 4.84 -1.94 7.45
N THR A 80 4.21 -0.81 7.79
CA THR A 80 4.78 0.52 7.66
C THR A 80 4.96 1.14 9.03
N PHE A 81 6.19 1.45 9.39
CA PHE A 81 6.56 2.20 10.59
C PHE A 81 7.05 3.60 10.21
N GLN A 82 6.63 4.61 10.96
CA GLN A 82 7.09 5.98 10.86
C GLN A 82 7.21 6.60 12.26
N TYR A 83 8.44 6.96 12.61
CA TYR A 83 8.76 7.63 13.87
C TYR A 83 8.09 9.01 13.95
N PRO A 84 7.62 9.47 15.13
CA PRO A 84 7.69 8.78 16.43
C PRO A 84 6.54 7.84 16.75
N THR A 85 5.47 7.78 15.95
CA THR A 85 4.19 7.30 16.49
C THR A 85 3.31 6.49 15.56
N THR A 86 3.72 6.25 14.33
CA THR A 86 2.82 5.70 13.33
C THR A 86 3.29 4.31 12.93
N ALA A 87 2.44 3.32 13.14
CA ALA A 87 2.71 1.94 12.75
C ALA A 87 1.40 1.34 12.23
N TRP A 88 1.45 0.80 11.02
CA TRP A 88 0.31 0.25 10.28
C TRP A 88 0.69 -1.08 9.67
N ASP A 89 -0.17 -2.07 9.87
CA ASP A 89 -0.08 -3.35 9.18
C ASP A 89 -1.22 -3.45 8.17
N THR A 90 -0.92 -3.76 6.91
CA THR A 90 -1.92 -4.11 5.92
C THR A 90 -1.80 -5.59 5.57
N ALA A 91 -2.84 -6.35 5.87
CA ALA A 91 -2.98 -7.72 5.40
C ALA A 91 -3.94 -7.77 4.22
N TYR A 92 -3.60 -8.55 3.20
CA TYR A 92 -4.45 -8.80 2.04
C TYR A 92 -4.43 -10.29 1.71
N PHE A 93 -5.59 -10.81 1.36
CA PHE A 93 -5.82 -12.19 0.99
C PHE A 93 -6.80 -12.23 -0.18
N GLU A 94 -6.49 -13.01 -1.21
CA GLU A 94 -7.35 -13.25 -2.35
C GLU A 94 -7.30 -14.73 -2.70
N ILE A 95 -8.48 -15.31 -2.92
CA ILE A 95 -8.64 -16.65 -3.46
C ILE A 95 -9.40 -16.59 -4.77
N GLY A 96 -8.87 -17.30 -5.76
CA GLY A 96 -9.56 -17.63 -6.99
C GLY A 96 -10.49 -18.82 -6.76
N LEU A 97 -11.69 -18.73 -7.31
CA LEU A 97 -12.68 -19.81 -7.34
C LEU A 97 -12.89 -20.21 -8.81
N PRO A 98 -12.04 -21.10 -9.36
CA PRO A 98 -11.96 -21.36 -10.81
C PRO A 98 -13.28 -21.86 -11.40
N PHE A 99 -13.98 -22.72 -10.67
CA PHE A 99 -15.28 -23.28 -11.08
C PHE A 99 -16.35 -22.21 -11.31
N TRP A 100 -16.23 -21.06 -10.65
CA TRP A 100 -17.19 -19.97 -10.75
C TRP A 100 -16.64 -18.74 -11.46
N ARG A 101 -15.40 -18.75 -12.01
CA ARG A 101 -14.75 -17.54 -12.57
C ARG A 101 -14.86 -16.34 -11.62
N SER A 102 -14.71 -16.63 -10.33
CA SER A 102 -14.89 -15.66 -9.25
C SER A 102 -13.63 -15.51 -8.43
N THR A 103 -13.53 -14.40 -7.73
CA THR A 103 -12.51 -14.17 -6.71
C THR A 103 -13.17 -13.69 -5.43
N LEU A 104 -12.64 -14.12 -4.30
CA LEU A 104 -12.96 -13.58 -2.99
C LEU A 104 -11.68 -12.92 -2.44
N ASP A 105 -11.74 -11.63 -2.16
CA ASP A 105 -10.63 -10.86 -1.61
C ASP A 105 -10.99 -10.20 -0.29
N TYR A 106 -10.06 -10.19 0.66
CA TYR A 106 -10.17 -9.53 1.95
C TYR A 106 -8.92 -8.69 2.20
N SER A 107 -9.11 -7.43 2.59
CA SER A 107 -8.05 -6.51 2.99
C SER A 107 -8.34 -6.00 4.39
N LEU A 108 -7.30 -5.85 5.21
CA LEU A 108 -7.36 -5.29 6.55
C LEU A 108 -6.18 -4.33 6.75
N VAL A 109 -6.46 -3.11 7.17
CA VAL A 109 -5.48 -2.13 7.65
C VAL A 109 -5.65 -2.00 9.15
N TYR A 110 -4.61 -2.37 9.90
CA TYR A 110 -4.57 -2.35 11.35
C TYR A 110 -3.65 -1.23 11.84
N ASN A 111 -4.14 -0.44 12.80
CA ASN A 111 -3.36 0.61 13.45
C ASN A 111 -2.69 0.04 14.70
N GLU A 112 -1.39 -0.23 14.66
CA GLU A 112 -0.66 -0.80 15.80
C GLU A 112 -0.66 0.16 17.02
N LYS A 113 -0.64 1.48 16.79
CA LYS A 113 -0.62 2.47 17.88
C LYS A 113 -1.93 2.47 18.67
N ARG A 114 -3.05 2.39 17.96
CA ARG A 114 -4.40 2.39 18.55
C ARG A 114 -4.90 0.99 18.89
N GLN A 115 -4.17 -0.05 18.48
CA GLN A 115 -4.50 -1.45 18.65
C GLN A 115 -5.87 -1.84 18.07
N GLU A 116 -6.25 -1.23 16.94
CA GLU A 116 -7.57 -1.43 16.35
C GLU A 116 -7.52 -1.51 14.81
N PRO A 117 -8.46 -2.25 14.19
CA PRO A 117 -8.72 -2.15 12.75
C PRO A 117 -9.11 -0.73 12.35
N GLN A 118 -8.51 -0.22 11.29
CA GLN A 118 -8.82 1.09 10.72
C GLN A 118 -9.67 0.99 9.47
N ASP A 119 -9.37 0.03 8.59
CA ASP A 119 -10.12 -0.22 7.36
C ASP A 119 -10.11 -1.72 7.08
N SER A 120 -11.25 -2.26 6.65
CA SER A 120 -11.33 -3.60 6.12
C SER A 120 -12.35 -3.69 5.00
N VAL A 121 -12.04 -4.54 4.04
CA VAL A 121 -12.85 -4.73 2.85
C VAL A 121 -12.92 -6.21 2.54
N LEU A 122 -14.12 -6.77 2.53
CA LEU A 122 -14.41 -8.09 1.95
C LEU A 122 -15.09 -7.89 0.61
N ARG A 123 -14.60 -8.54 -0.44
CA ARG A 123 -15.14 -8.41 -1.79
C ARG A 123 -15.25 -9.76 -2.47
N TYR A 124 -16.44 -10.01 -3.01
CA TYR A 124 -16.67 -11.07 -3.98
C TYR A 124 -16.77 -10.45 -5.38
N ARG A 125 -16.11 -11.05 -6.37
CA ARG A 125 -16.16 -10.63 -7.77
C ARG A 125 -16.43 -11.82 -8.66
N TYR A 126 -17.36 -11.69 -9.59
CA TYR A 126 -17.65 -12.66 -10.65
C TYR A 126 -17.35 -12.02 -12.00
N THR A 127 -16.54 -12.67 -12.84
CA THR A 127 -16.09 -12.08 -14.13
C THR A 127 -16.32 -13.04 -15.31
N PRO A 128 -17.57 -13.22 -15.76
CA PRO A 128 -17.90 -14.02 -16.94
C PRO A 128 -17.62 -13.25 -18.24
N GLY A 129 -16.36 -13.12 -18.61
CA GLY A 129 -15.95 -12.63 -19.93
C GLY A 129 -16.31 -11.16 -20.19
N CYS A 130 -17.48 -10.89 -20.76
CA CYS A 130 -17.91 -9.58 -21.24
C CYS A 130 -18.60 -8.71 -20.17
N TRP A 131 -18.95 -9.25 -19.03
CA TRP A 131 -19.42 -8.46 -17.89
C TRP A 131 -18.83 -8.99 -16.59
N SER A 132 -18.93 -8.19 -15.54
CA SER A 132 -18.57 -8.58 -14.19
C SER A 132 -19.51 -7.92 -13.20
N PHE A 133 -19.66 -8.55 -12.03
CA PHE A 133 -20.20 -7.85 -10.88
C PHE A 133 -19.30 -8.05 -9.67
N SER A 134 -19.42 -7.13 -8.71
CA SER A 134 -18.80 -7.28 -7.40
C SER A 134 -19.74 -6.86 -6.30
N LEU A 135 -19.67 -7.60 -5.20
CA LEU A 135 -20.26 -7.25 -3.90
C LEU A 135 -19.10 -6.94 -2.96
N SER A 136 -19.08 -5.75 -2.40
CA SER A 136 -18.06 -5.33 -1.44
C SER A 136 -18.71 -4.90 -0.13
N TRP A 137 -18.14 -5.36 0.97
CA TRP A 137 -18.47 -4.92 2.32
C TRP A 137 -17.25 -4.21 2.89
N TYR A 138 -17.43 -2.93 3.21
CA TYR A 138 -16.44 -2.06 3.83
C TYR A 138 -16.78 -1.84 5.30
N GLN A 139 -15.76 -1.88 6.15
CA GLN A 139 -15.81 -1.37 7.52
C GLN A 139 -14.59 -0.49 7.74
N ARG A 140 -14.80 0.81 7.98
CA ARG A 140 -13.70 1.76 8.07
C ARG A 140 -13.96 2.87 9.07
N LYS A 141 -12.89 3.35 9.69
CA LYS A 141 -12.90 4.51 10.58
C LYS A 141 -12.59 5.77 9.78
N LEU A 142 -13.52 6.69 9.73
CA LEU A 142 -13.38 7.98 9.04
C LEU A 142 -13.11 9.09 10.04
N SER A 143 -12.18 9.99 9.71
CA SER A 143 -12.00 11.24 10.46
C SER A 143 -12.90 12.30 9.84
N VAL A 144 -14.00 12.61 10.52
CA VAL A 144 -15.01 13.58 10.09
C VAL A 144 -14.75 14.92 10.78
N LEU A 145 -14.71 16.00 10.01
CA LEU A 145 -14.56 17.35 10.53
C LEU A 145 -15.86 17.77 11.24
N GLN A 146 -15.76 18.20 12.49
CA GLN A 146 -16.92 18.68 13.24
C GLN A 146 -17.19 20.17 12.98
N PRO A 147 -18.46 20.61 13.00
CA PRO A 147 -18.82 22.03 12.88
C PRO A 147 -18.20 22.93 13.96
N SER A 148 -17.93 22.38 15.14
CA SER A 148 -17.30 23.06 16.28
C SER A 148 -15.77 23.21 16.15
N GLY A 149 -15.17 22.70 15.08
CA GLY A 149 -13.72 22.58 14.93
C GLY A 149 -13.18 21.30 15.58
N GLY A 150 -12.28 20.62 14.89
CA GLY A 150 -11.71 19.34 15.30
C GLY A 150 -12.24 18.14 14.49
N TYR A 151 -11.62 16.97 14.69
CA TYR A 151 -11.99 15.74 13.99
C TYR A 151 -12.58 14.73 14.96
N LYS A 152 -13.71 14.11 14.58
CA LYS A 152 -14.26 12.92 15.23
C LYS A 152 -13.88 11.69 14.42
N VAL A 153 -13.57 10.60 15.10
CA VAL A 153 -13.51 9.29 14.43
C VAL A 153 -14.91 8.70 14.44
N GLU A 154 -15.42 8.35 13.27
CA GLU A 154 -16.71 7.68 13.11
C GLU A 154 -16.54 6.35 12.37
N ASP A 155 -17.26 5.33 12.82
CA ASP A 155 -17.26 4.02 12.19
C ASP A 155 -18.28 4.00 11.05
N GLU A 156 -17.83 3.62 9.86
CA GLU A 156 -18.67 3.50 8.68
C GLU A 156 -18.71 2.04 8.20
N THR A 157 -19.93 1.52 8.05
CA THR A 157 -20.18 0.25 7.35
C THR A 157 -20.87 0.53 6.03
N LYS A 158 -20.31 0.04 4.92
CA LYS A 158 -20.85 0.24 3.58
C LYS A 158 -20.94 -1.06 2.81
N PHE A 159 -22.04 -1.21 2.07
CA PHE A 159 -22.24 -2.26 1.08
C PHE A 159 -22.24 -1.63 -0.31
N LEU A 160 -21.45 -2.18 -1.21
CA LEU A 160 -21.37 -1.73 -2.60
C LEU A 160 -21.64 -2.90 -3.53
N PHE A 161 -22.68 -2.77 -4.33
CA PHE A 161 -22.92 -3.61 -5.48
C PHE A 161 -22.51 -2.84 -6.74
N MET A 162 -21.67 -3.44 -7.56
CA MET A 162 -21.19 -2.83 -8.80
C MET A 162 -21.32 -3.85 -9.94
N ILE A 163 -21.88 -3.41 -11.06
CA ILE A 163 -21.86 -4.14 -12.33
C ILE A 163 -20.96 -3.37 -13.28
N SER A 164 -20.08 -4.07 -13.98
CA SER A 164 -19.22 -3.48 -15.02
C SER A 164 -19.39 -4.26 -16.31
N LEU A 165 -19.74 -3.56 -17.37
CA LEU A 165 -19.83 -4.11 -18.73
C LEU A 165 -18.49 -3.83 -19.43
N THR A 166 -17.84 -4.87 -19.92
CA THR A 166 -16.55 -4.76 -20.63
C THR A 166 -16.76 -5.04 -22.12
N GLY A 167 -16.18 -4.21 -22.99
CA GLY A 167 -16.37 -4.33 -24.45
C GLY A 167 -17.58 -3.55 -25.00
N VAL A 168 -18.32 -2.83 -24.17
CA VAL A 168 -19.32 -1.86 -24.64
C VAL A 168 -18.57 -0.67 -25.24
N GLY A 169 -18.52 -0.61 -26.57
CA GLY A 169 -17.78 0.42 -27.33
C GLY A 169 -16.52 -0.05 -28.05
N ASP A 170 -16.14 -1.34 -27.96
CA ASP A 170 -15.01 -1.93 -28.71
C ASP A 170 -15.36 -2.15 -30.20
N ILE A 171 -15.92 -1.14 -30.86
CA ILE A 171 -16.39 -1.21 -32.26
C ILE A 171 -15.22 -1.26 -33.27
N PHE A 172 -13.96 -1.08 -32.83
CA PHE A 172 -12.81 -0.99 -33.74
C PHE A 172 -11.50 -1.65 -33.23
N GLY A 173 -11.59 -2.82 -32.59
CA GLY A 173 -10.43 -3.70 -32.42
C GLY A 173 -9.21 -3.10 -31.69
N ARG A 174 -9.40 -2.06 -30.86
CA ARG A 174 -8.30 -1.50 -30.06
C ARG A 174 -7.99 -2.47 -28.93
N GLU A 175 -6.77 -2.99 -28.94
CA GLU A 175 -6.24 -3.85 -27.87
C GLU A 175 -6.52 -3.24 -26.49
N LYS A 176 -7.11 -4.05 -25.61
CA LYS A 176 -7.36 -3.71 -24.22
C LYS A 176 -6.04 -3.35 -23.55
N ARG A 177 -5.84 -2.07 -23.19
CA ARG A 177 -4.83 -1.71 -22.20
C ARG A 177 -5.22 -2.41 -20.89
N ALA A 178 -4.36 -3.30 -20.40
CA ALA A 178 -4.57 -3.94 -19.12
C ALA A 178 -4.77 -2.86 -18.05
N VAL A 179 -5.95 -2.84 -17.43
CA VAL A 179 -6.19 -2.08 -16.21
C VAL A 179 -5.09 -2.52 -15.25
N ALA A 180 -4.31 -1.56 -14.74
CA ALA A 180 -3.17 -1.81 -13.90
C ALA A 180 -3.58 -2.72 -12.73
N ARG A 181 -3.38 -4.03 -12.89
CA ARG A 181 -3.31 -4.95 -11.75
C ARG A 181 -2.17 -4.40 -10.91
N ARG A 182 -2.35 -4.36 -9.59
CA ARG A 182 -1.26 -4.15 -8.64
C ARG A 182 -0.21 -5.21 -9.02
N LYS A 183 0.79 -4.78 -9.79
CA LYS A 183 1.91 -5.64 -10.14
C LYS A 183 2.64 -5.78 -8.82
N ILE A 184 2.62 -7.01 -8.32
CA ILE A 184 3.71 -7.49 -7.48
C ILE A 184 4.94 -7.27 -8.33
#